data_AF-A0A354GZ46-F1
#
_entry.id   AF-A0A354GZ46-F1
#
_cell.length_a   1.000
_cell.length_b   1.000
_cell.length_c   1.000
_cell.angle_alpha   90.00
_cell.angle_beta   90.00
_cell.angle_gamma   90.00
#
_symmetry.space_group_name_H-M   'P 1'
#
loop_
_entity.id
_entity.type
_entity.pdbx_description
1 polymer ?
#
loop_
_entity_poly.entity_id
_entity_poly.type
_entity_poly.pdbx_seq_one_letter_code
_entity_poly.pdbx_strand_id
1 'polypeptide(L)'
;MPIAESQCKMSTLETEKTAANVAVGVGPSGFFADAHGTEPVRAEIFGLDRLEIHARHLAAHTRSSLVVPGRPLLQQFVRNRRSLLRAYRQISEAYRRKEHFGSDAEWLLDNFHIVSEALFEVHTDLPRGYYRLLPKIAGGPLRGLPRVYAVAVEFVAHSDSSMDENHLAHFVNAFQTVAPLTIGELWAIPIMLRLVLVDNLRRLAEQILRARDHRQNAAEWAGRFLAVAPGRPAPLALPSPVVARSGDRATTAGSAQGVLPDSFVVQLLEWMHEQGAAVTRGLEWLETYLKRWNLTTDEVLRRERQRQAANQISIGNCVTSLRLLSALDWPAFFERTSLVEARLRDDPAGVYSHQDFSTRDRYRQIVEKLSRGSQDDENEVADKAIGLAARPVDGGRLAPRVGEGNATRGAS
;
A
#
# COMPACT_ATOMS: atom_id res chain seq x y z
N MET A 1 -1.90 13.95 49.41
CA MET A 1 -1.39 13.63 48.07
C MET A 1 -1.76 12.20 47.67
N PRO A 2 -2.94 11.97 47.08
CA PRO A 2 -3.07 10.86 46.11
C PRO A 2 -3.93 11.17 44.87
N ILE A 3 -4.31 12.42 44.61
CA ILE A 3 -5.23 12.76 43.50
C ILE A 3 -4.53 12.83 42.13
N ALA A 4 -3.20 13.07 42.10
CA ALA A 4 -2.45 13.25 40.86
C ALA A 4 -2.13 11.93 40.11
N GLU A 5 -2.02 10.79 40.81
CA GLU A 5 -1.71 9.50 40.16
C GLU A 5 -2.91 8.86 39.45
N SER A 6 -4.15 9.18 39.88
CA SER A 6 -5.37 8.62 39.28
C SER A 6 -5.74 9.31 37.96
N GLN A 7 -5.44 10.60 37.80
CA GLN A 7 -5.66 11.33 36.55
C GLN A 7 -4.63 10.98 35.46
N CYS A 8 -3.39 10.65 35.85
CA CYS A 8 -2.36 10.20 34.92
C CYS A 8 -2.69 8.81 34.32
N LYS A 9 -3.24 7.90 35.13
CA LYS A 9 -3.67 6.56 34.69
C LYS A 9 -4.93 6.56 33.80
N MET A 10 -5.88 7.48 34.02
CA MET A 10 -7.05 7.61 33.13
C MET A 10 -6.69 8.18 31.76
N SER A 11 -5.74 9.13 31.70
CA SER A 11 -5.25 9.70 30.43
C SER A 11 -4.52 8.67 29.56
N THR A 12 -3.74 7.76 30.17
CA THR A 12 -3.06 6.66 29.45
C THR A 12 -4.04 5.60 28.93
N LEU A 13 -5.11 5.30 29.67
CA LEU A 13 -6.14 4.34 29.25
C LEU A 13 -7.05 4.87 28.11
N GLU A 14 -7.27 6.18 28.02
CA GLU A 14 -8.00 6.79 26.91
C GLU A 14 -7.15 6.91 25.63
N THR A 15 -5.83 7.10 25.75
CA THR A 15 -4.93 7.05 24.60
C THR A 15 -4.75 5.62 24.07
N GLU A 16 -4.71 4.60 24.93
CA GLU A 16 -4.69 3.19 24.51
C GLU A 16 -6.01 2.76 23.85
N LYS A 17 -7.17 3.24 24.32
CA LYS A 17 -8.48 2.94 23.68
C LYS A 17 -8.68 3.67 22.36
N THR A 18 -8.09 4.84 22.16
CA THR A 18 -8.15 5.56 20.88
C THR A 18 -7.24 4.89 19.83
N ALA A 19 -6.13 4.27 20.25
CA ALA A 19 -5.26 3.47 19.39
C ALA A 19 -5.87 2.13 18.96
N ALA A 20 -6.81 1.57 19.74
CA ALA A 20 -7.41 0.26 19.48
C ALA A 20 -8.32 0.18 18.24
N ASN A 21 -8.66 1.31 17.60
CA ASN A 21 -9.61 1.36 16.48
C ASN A 21 -8.96 1.54 15.08
N VAL A 22 -7.63 1.46 14.97
CA VAL A 22 -6.92 1.62 13.68
C VAL A 22 -6.14 0.37 13.26
N ALA A 23 -5.94 -0.60 14.15
CA ALA A 23 -5.12 -1.78 13.86
C ALA A 23 -5.94 -2.94 13.24
N VAL A 24 -6.54 -2.74 12.06
CA VAL A 24 -7.04 -3.86 11.26
C VAL A 24 -5.99 -4.17 10.19
N GLY A 25 -5.07 -5.09 10.51
CA GLY A 25 -4.08 -5.59 9.52
C GLY A 25 -2.68 -5.85 10.06
N VAL A 26 -2.33 -5.38 11.26
CA VAL A 26 -1.04 -5.65 11.89
C VAL A 26 -1.10 -7.04 12.52
N GLY A 27 -0.38 -8.00 11.93
CA GLY A 27 -0.28 -9.36 12.48
C GLY A 27 0.46 -9.39 13.83
N PRO A 28 0.51 -10.54 14.51
CA PRO A 28 1.27 -10.70 15.77
C PRO A 28 2.77 -10.38 15.65
N SER A 29 3.28 -10.26 14.41
CA SER A 29 4.65 -9.87 14.08
C SER A 29 4.87 -8.34 14.01
N GLY A 30 3.85 -7.50 14.20
CA GLY A 30 3.98 -6.04 14.09
C GLY A 30 4.09 -5.50 12.65
N PHE A 31 3.82 -6.34 11.66
CA PHE A 31 3.86 -6.01 10.22
C PHE A 31 2.46 -6.08 9.62
N PHE A 32 2.22 -5.29 8.56
CA PHE A 32 1.00 -5.37 7.78
C PHE A 32 0.94 -6.73 7.06
N ALA A 33 0.09 -7.61 7.57
CA ALA A 33 0.14 -9.03 7.24
C ALA A 33 -0.78 -9.42 6.06
N ASP A 34 -1.73 -8.56 5.69
CA ASP A 34 -2.83 -8.95 4.80
C ASP A 34 -2.69 -8.42 3.37
N ALA A 35 -1.80 -9.05 2.60
CA ALA A 35 -1.61 -8.75 1.17
C ALA A 35 -2.86 -9.04 0.29
N HIS A 36 -3.82 -9.82 0.79
CA HIS A 36 -5.05 -10.18 0.05
C HIS A 36 -6.33 -9.63 0.70
N GLY A 37 -6.18 -8.82 1.72
CA GLY A 37 -7.27 -8.30 2.52
C GLY A 37 -8.20 -7.38 1.77
N THR A 38 -9.25 -7.02 2.48
CA THR A 38 -10.25 -6.09 2.00
C THR A 38 -10.23 -4.75 2.71
N GLU A 39 -9.55 -4.67 3.85
CA GLU A 39 -9.36 -3.42 4.57
C GLU A 39 -8.25 -2.60 3.95
N PRO A 40 -8.32 -1.25 4.00
CA PRO A 40 -7.28 -0.37 3.51
C PRO A 40 -5.91 -0.70 4.09
N VAL A 41 -4.85 -0.48 3.30
CA VAL A 41 -3.46 -0.58 3.74
C VAL A 41 -3.14 0.63 4.60
N ARG A 42 -3.48 0.54 5.89
CA ARG A 42 -3.27 1.59 6.89
C ARG A 42 -2.88 0.96 8.23
N ALA A 43 -1.90 1.57 8.90
CA ALA A 43 -1.46 1.22 10.25
C ALA A 43 -1.24 2.51 11.07
N GLU A 44 -0.65 2.37 12.27
CA GLU A 44 -0.21 3.54 13.06
C GLU A 44 0.76 4.40 12.24
N ILE A 45 0.50 5.70 12.14
CA ILE A 45 1.35 6.62 11.38
C ILE A 45 2.66 6.84 12.15
N PHE A 46 3.78 6.63 11.48
CA PHE A 46 5.09 6.78 12.07
C PHE A 46 5.77 8.08 11.63
N GLY A 47 6.39 8.78 12.58
CA GLY A 47 7.38 9.81 12.27
C GLY A 47 8.70 9.18 11.78
N LEU A 48 9.61 10.02 11.30
CA LEU A 48 10.86 9.59 10.66
C LEU A 48 11.68 8.60 11.50
N ASP A 49 11.92 8.90 12.79
CA ASP A 49 12.71 8.02 13.67
C ASP A 49 12.09 6.63 13.83
N ARG A 50 10.75 6.58 14.00
CA ARG A 50 10.02 5.32 14.10
C ARG A 50 10.02 4.55 12.78
N LEU A 51 9.92 5.25 11.65
CA LEU A 51 10.05 4.65 10.32
C LEU A 51 11.40 3.98 10.13
N GLU A 52 12.50 4.61 10.54
CA GLU A 52 13.83 3.99 10.45
C GLU A 52 13.99 2.77 11.34
N ILE A 53 13.48 2.82 12.59
CA ILE A 53 13.47 1.66 13.49
C ILE A 53 12.67 0.51 12.86
N HIS A 54 11.49 0.81 12.32
CA HIS A 54 10.64 -0.15 11.64
C HIS A 54 11.33 -0.76 10.41
N ALA A 55 12.02 0.05 9.60
CA ALA A 55 12.77 -0.42 8.45
C ALA A 55 13.85 -1.44 8.83
N ARG A 56 14.61 -1.17 9.89
CA ARG A 56 15.62 -2.10 10.43
C ARG A 56 14.98 -3.39 10.96
N HIS A 57 13.84 -3.27 11.63
CA HIS A 57 13.09 -4.42 12.13
C HIS A 57 12.56 -5.31 10.99
N LEU A 58 12.00 -4.70 9.93
CA LEU A 58 11.57 -5.39 8.71
C LEU A 58 12.74 -6.09 8.01
N ALA A 59 13.87 -5.41 7.88
CA ALA A 59 15.07 -5.96 7.27
C ALA A 59 15.55 -7.23 7.99
N ALA A 60 15.55 -7.23 9.32
CA ALA A 60 15.92 -8.40 10.11
C ALA A 60 15.02 -9.63 9.83
N HIS A 61 13.71 -9.41 9.64
CA HIS A 61 12.73 -10.46 9.38
C HIS A 61 12.73 -10.96 7.92
N THR A 62 13.32 -10.19 7.01
CA THR A 62 13.30 -10.49 5.56
C THR A 62 14.68 -10.92 5.02
N ARG A 63 15.68 -11.13 5.89
CA ARG A 63 17.03 -11.59 5.50
C ARG A 63 17.02 -12.89 4.72
N SER A 64 16.19 -13.85 5.14
CA SER A 64 16.04 -15.12 4.45
C SER A 64 15.14 -14.94 3.22
N SER A 65 15.77 -14.58 2.10
CA SER A 65 15.10 -14.42 0.81
C SER A 65 15.81 -15.22 -0.28
N LEU A 66 15.04 -15.86 -1.15
CA LEU A 66 15.56 -16.70 -2.24
C LEU A 66 14.96 -16.27 -3.58
N VAL A 67 15.74 -16.39 -4.64
CA VAL A 67 15.24 -16.16 -6.01
C VAL A 67 14.46 -17.39 -6.48
N VAL A 68 13.15 -17.40 -6.21
CA VAL A 68 12.24 -18.50 -6.57
C VAL A 68 11.32 -18.10 -7.73
N PRO A 69 10.99 -19.00 -8.67
CA PRO A 69 9.98 -18.73 -9.68
C PRO A 69 8.60 -18.59 -9.04
N GLY A 70 7.95 -17.45 -9.29
CA GLY A 70 6.60 -17.15 -8.81
C GLY A 70 6.07 -15.89 -9.50
N ARG A 71 4.76 -15.64 -9.45
CA ARG A 71 4.15 -14.38 -9.92
C ARG A 71 2.88 -13.94 -9.16
N PRO A 72 2.81 -14.09 -7.82
CA PRO A 72 1.62 -13.73 -7.05
C PRO A 72 1.21 -12.27 -7.26
N LEU A 73 2.15 -11.32 -7.23
CA LEU A 73 1.84 -9.89 -7.39
C LEU A 73 1.29 -9.54 -8.78
N LEU A 74 1.82 -10.15 -9.84
CA LEU A 74 1.28 -9.92 -11.19
C LEU A 74 -0.14 -10.45 -11.34
N GLN A 75 -0.45 -11.60 -10.72
CA GLN A 75 -1.82 -12.12 -10.71
C GLN A 75 -2.74 -11.23 -9.88
N GLN A 76 -2.27 -10.79 -8.71
CA GLN A 76 -3.00 -9.86 -7.85
C GLN A 76 -3.25 -8.54 -8.58
N PHE A 77 -2.27 -7.98 -9.27
CA PHE A 77 -2.41 -6.75 -10.06
C PHE A 77 -3.50 -6.87 -11.12
N VAL A 78 -3.55 -7.98 -11.87
CA VAL A 78 -4.60 -8.19 -12.87
C VAL A 78 -6.00 -8.24 -12.22
N ARG A 79 -6.12 -8.87 -11.05
CA ARG A 79 -7.37 -8.85 -10.27
C ARG A 79 -7.70 -7.44 -9.81
N ASN A 80 -6.74 -6.73 -9.22
CA ASN A 80 -6.89 -5.38 -8.71
C ASN A 80 -7.34 -4.41 -9.80
N ARG A 81 -6.69 -4.45 -10.96
CA ARG A 81 -7.06 -3.65 -12.14
C ARG A 81 -8.51 -3.90 -12.54
N ARG A 82 -8.95 -5.16 -12.59
CA ARG A 82 -10.34 -5.50 -12.95
C ARG A 82 -11.33 -5.00 -11.90
N SER A 83 -11.05 -5.19 -10.62
CA SER A 83 -11.91 -4.74 -9.52
C SER A 83 -12.03 -3.22 -9.50
N LEU A 84 -10.93 -2.49 -9.66
CA LEU A 84 -10.90 -1.03 -9.66
C LEU A 84 -11.67 -0.43 -10.85
N LEU A 85 -11.47 -0.99 -12.06
CA LEU A 85 -12.24 -0.59 -13.25
C LEU A 85 -13.74 -0.96 -13.14
N ARG A 86 -14.08 -2.05 -12.46
CA ARG A 86 -15.48 -2.39 -12.15
C ARG A 86 -16.06 -1.37 -11.17
N ALA A 87 -15.33 -1.04 -10.12
CA ALA A 87 -15.79 -0.11 -9.09
C ALA A 87 -16.00 1.29 -9.65
N TYR A 88 -15.06 1.79 -10.46
CA TYR A 88 -15.21 3.05 -11.17
C TYR A 88 -16.48 3.10 -12.02
N ARG A 89 -16.75 2.07 -12.82
CA ARG A 89 -17.98 2.02 -13.64
C ARG A 89 -19.24 2.06 -12.79
N GLN A 90 -19.26 1.33 -11.68
CA GLN A 90 -20.42 1.30 -10.77
C GLN A 90 -20.64 2.63 -10.04
N ILE A 91 -19.57 3.29 -9.60
CA ILE A 91 -19.63 4.61 -8.95
C ILE A 91 -20.06 5.66 -9.97
N SER A 92 -19.44 5.68 -11.16
CA SER A 92 -19.77 6.61 -12.24
C SER A 92 -21.23 6.48 -12.69
N GLU A 93 -21.73 5.24 -12.87
CA GLU A 93 -23.12 5.03 -13.25
C GLU A 93 -24.11 5.53 -12.20
N ALA A 94 -23.77 5.34 -10.93
CA ALA A 94 -24.63 5.76 -9.83
C ALA A 94 -24.63 7.30 -9.65
N TYR A 95 -23.49 7.96 -9.89
CA TYR A 95 -23.43 9.43 -9.97
C TYR A 95 -24.29 9.98 -11.11
N ARG A 96 -24.30 9.31 -12.29
CA ARG A 96 -25.21 9.67 -13.40
C ARG A 96 -26.69 9.54 -13.04
N ARG A 97 -27.04 8.61 -12.15
CA ARG A 97 -28.40 8.42 -11.62
C ARG A 97 -28.75 9.38 -10.47
N LYS A 98 -27.84 10.30 -10.12
CA LYS A 98 -27.97 11.23 -8.98
C LYS A 98 -28.14 10.50 -7.64
N GLU A 99 -27.58 9.31 -7.52
CA GLU A 99 -27.49 8.62 -6.22
C GLU A 99 -26.48 9.38 -5.33
N HIS A 100 -26.82 9.60 -4.06
CA HIS A 100 -25.93 10.28 -3.11
C HIS A 100 -24.79 9.34 -2.71
N PHE A 101 -23.56 9.73 -3.03
CA PHE A 101 -22.34 9.09 -2.51
C PHE A 101 -21.67 9.96 -1.44
N GLY A 102 -20.80 9.34 -0.65
CA GLY A 102 -19.89 10.09 0.24
C GLY A 102 -18.85 10.86 -0.58
N SER A 103 -18.22 11.84 0.07
CA SER A 103 -17.14 12.66 -0.50
C SER A 103 -15.92 11.82 -0.95
N ASP A 104 -15.72 10.64 -0.35
CA ASP A 104 -14.68 9.68 -0.71
C ASP A 104 -14.86 9.11 -2.13
N ALA A 105 -16.10 8.84 -2.56
CA ALA A 105 -16.39 8.33 -3.90
C ALA A 105 -16.25 9.40 -5.00
N GLU A 106 -16.67 10.64 -4.70
CA GLU A 106 -16.52 11.78 -5.62
C GLU A 106 -15.04 12.06 -5.89
N TRP A 107 -14.23 12.10 -4.83
CA TRP A 107 -12.80 12.30 -4.96
C TRP A 107 -12.10 11.23 -5.81
N LEU A 108 -12.48 9.96 -5.64
CA LEU A 108 -11.97 8.86 -6.47
C LEU A 108 -12.38 9.02 -7.95
N LEU A 109 -13.60 9.47 -8.22
CA LEU A 109 -14.13 9.64 -9.57
C LEU A 109 -13.36 10.75 -10.31
N ASP A 110 -13.18 11.90 -9.68
CA ASP A 110 -12.51 13.08 -10.26
C ASP A 110 -11.05 12.78 -10.61
N ASN A 111 -10.39 11.96 -9.78
CA ASN A 111 -8.98 11.63 -9.92
C ASN A 111 -8.70 10.31 -10.65
N PHE A 112 -9.71 9.65 -11.21
CA PHE A 112 -9.55 8.31 -11.79
C PHE A 112 -8.61 8.26 -13.01
N HIS A 113 -8.36 9.39 -13.66
CA HIS A 113 -7.40 9.48 -14.76
C HIS A 113 -5.96 9.15 -14.31
N ILE A 114 -5.54 9.61 -13.11
CA ILE A 114 -4.22 9.29 -12.53
C ILE A 114 -4.12 7.81 -12.17
N VAL A 115 -5.22 7.26 -11.63
CA VAL A 115 -5.31 5.83 -11.34
C VAL A 115 -5.17 5.01 -12.63
N SER A 116 -5.77 5.46 -13.72
CA SER A 116 -5.70 4.80 -15.02
C SER A 116 -4.28 4.83 -15.61
N GLU A 117 -3.56 5.94 -15.44
CA GLU A 117 -2.15 6.08 -15.81
C GLU A 117 -1.26 5.13 -15.01
N ALA A 118 -1.41 5.09 -13.68
CA ALA A 118 -0.68 4.16 -12.81
C ALA A 118 -0.94 2.69 -13.19
N LEU A 119 -2.17 2.32 -13.57
CA LEU A 119 -2.51 0.99 -14.07
C LEU A 119 -1.81 0.65 -15.41
N PHE A 120 -1.47 1.65 -16.21
CA PHE A 120 -0.71 1.47 -17.45
C PHE A 120 0.79 1.33 -17.18
N GLU A 121 1.36 2.21 -16.35
CA GLU A 121 2.76 2.15 -15.91
C GLU A 121 3.08 0.79 -15.26
N VAL A 122 2.24 0.31 -14.34
CA VAL A 122 2.44 -0.99 -13.68
C VAL A 122 2.47 -2.15 -14.67
N HIS A 123 1.66 -2.09 -15.72
CA HIS A 123 1.64 -3.12 -16.75
C HIS A 123 2.94 -3.11 -17.58
N THR A 124 3.50 -1.93 -17.84
CA THR A 124 4.65 -1.74 -18.73
C THR A 124 5.97 -2.00 -18.01
N ASP A 125 6.10 -1.53 -16.77
CA ASP A 125 7.40 -1.44 -16.08
C ASP A 125 7.71 -2.65 -15.18
N LEU A 126 6.78 -3.62 -15.05
CA LEU A 126 7.04 -4.88 -14.35
C LEU A 126 6.98 -6.10 -15.28
N PRO A 127 7.95 -6.27 -16.20
CA PRO A 127 7.99 -7.44 -17.06
C PRO A 127 8.22 -8.71 -16.24
N ARG A 128 7.65 -9.83 -16.72
CA ARG A 128 7.70 -11.14 -16.03
C ARG A 128 9.13 -11.63 -15.75
N GLY A 129 10.07 -11.31 -16.65
CA GLY A 129 11.47 -11.68 -16.49
C GLY A 129 12.09 -10.99 -15.28
N TYR A 130 11.93 -9.68 -15.18
CA TYR A 130 12.45 -8.88 -14.08
C TYR A 130 11.87 -9.31 -12.72
N TYR A 131 10.56 -9.54 -12.63
CA TYR A 131 9.92 -10.06 -11.41
C TYR A 131 10.55 -11.38 -10.91
N ARG A 132 10.94 -12.28 -11.83
CA ARG A 132 11.53 -13.57 -11.47
C ARG A 132 12.92 -13.42 -10.84
N LEU A 133 13.62 -12.33 -11.11
CA LEU A 133 14.97 -12.07 -10.59
C LEU A 133 14.96 -11.49 -9.16
N LEU A 134 13.84 -10.92 -8.70
CA LEU A 134 13.78 -10.31 -7.37
C LEU A 134 13.84 -11.37 -6.24
N PRO A 135 14.57 -11.17 -5.14
CA PRO A 135 14.56 -12.07 -3.98
C PRO A 135 13.17 -12.13 -3.31
N LYS A 136 12.68 -13.34 -3.00
CA LYS A 136 11.39 -13.57 -2.34
C LYS A 136 11.57 -14.01 -0.91
N ILE A 137 10.75 -13.46 -0.01
CA ILE A 137 10.78 -13.75 1.43
C ILE A 137 10.42 -15.22 1.67
N ALA A 138 11.21 -15.93 2.50
CA ALA A 138 11.06 -17.36 2.72
C ALA A 138 9.96 -17.74 3.75
N GLY A 139 9.62 -16.85 4.68
CA GLY A 139 8.73 -17.13 5.81
C GLY A 139 7.77 -15.99 6.16
N GLY A 140 6.90 -16.21 7.14
CA GLY A 140 5.95 -15.22 7.64
C GLY A 140 4.78 -14.91 6.68
N PRO A 141 3.97 -13.89 7.00
CA PRO A 141 2.77 -13.53 6.24
C PRO A 141 3.03 -13.13 4.78
N LEU A 142 4.22 -12.58 4.49
CA LEU A 142 4.62 -12.11 3.16
C LEU A 142 5.43 -13.16 2.37
N ARG A 143 5.40 -14.43 2.79
CA ARG A 143 6.13 -15.52 2.14
C ARG A 143 5.82 -15.59 0.64
N GLY A 144 6.87 -15.71 -0.17
CA GLY A 144 6.78 -15.82 -1.62
C GLY A 144 6.59 -14.49 -2.36
N LEU A 145 6.47 -13.38 -1.63
CA LEU A 145 6.48 -12.02 -2.19
C LEU A 145 7.91 -11.46 -2.24
N PRO A 146 8.24 -10.57 -3.19
CA PRO A 146 9.52 -9.89 -3.23
C PRO A 146 9.79 -9.11 -1.94
N ARG A 147 11.02 -9.15 -1.44
CA ARG A 147 11.41 -8.39 -0.23
C ARG A 147 11.17 -6.88 -0.40
N VAL A 148 11.50 -6.34 -1.57
CA VAL A 148 11.20 -4.95 -1.93
C VAL A 148 9.69 -4.61 -1.90
N TYR A 149 8.80 -5.59 -2.13
CA TYR A 149 7.37 -5.37 -1.97
C TYR A 149 6.99 -5.16 -0.51
N ALA A 150 7.60 -5.90 0.42
CA ALA A 150 7.38 -5.69 1.86
C ALA A 150 7.84 -4.30 2.29
N VAL A 151 8.98 -3.81 1.77
CA VAL A 151 9.43 -2.42 1.98
C VAL A 151 8.35 -1.43 1.56
N ALA A 152 7.77 -1.60 0.37
CA ALA A 152 6.72 -0.71 -0.13
C ALA A 152 5.42 -0.79 0.70
N VAL A 153 4.98 -1.99 1.09
CA VAL A 153 3.75 -2.19 1.88
C VAL A 153 3.88 -1.53 3.25
N GLU A 154 4.97 -1.80 3.97
CA GLU A 154 5.18 -1.26 5.31
C GLU A 154 5.34 0.26 5.29
N PHE A 155 6.07 0.80 4.31
CA PHE A 155 6.19 2.24 4.15
C PHE A 155 4.83 2.90 3.92
N VAL A 156 4.02 2.37 3.00
CA VAL A 156 2.69 2.90 2.67
C VAL A 156 1.71 2.75 3.84
N ALA A 157 1.73 1.63 4.56
CA ALA A 157 0.85 1.39 5.69
C ALA A 157 1.10 2.39 6.83
N HIS A 158 2.37 2.66 7.13
CA HIS A 158 2.79 3.55 8.22
C HIS A 158 2.91 5.02 7.82
N SER A 159 2.61 5.37 6.56
CA SER A 159 2.47 6.75 6.08
C SER A 159 1.05 7.12 5.63
N ASP A 160 0.08 6.20 5.78
CA ASP A 160 -1.27 6.32 5.20
C ASP A 160 -1.23 6.72 3.72
N SER A 161 -0.33 6.08 2.97
CA SER A 161 -0.05 6.37 1.55
C SER A 161 0.47 7.78 1.27
N SER A 162 0.79 8.60 2.28
CA SER A 162 1.39 9.93 2.11
C SER A 162 2.89 9.76 1.85
N MET A 163 3.31 9.94 0.61
CA MET A 163 4.70 9.75 0.23
C MET A 163 5.50 11.04 0.26
N ASP A 164 6.72 10.92 0.78
CA ASP A 164 7.77 11.93 0.71
C ASP A 164 9.08 11.24 0.28
N GLU A 165 9.82 11.87 -0.64
CA GLU A 165 11.05 11.31 -1.21
C GLU A 165 12.13 11.12 -0.15
N ASN A 166 12.27 12.06 0.78
CA ASN A 166 13.28 12.00 1.84
C ASN A 166 12.92 10.90 2.83
N HIS A 167 11.67 10.84 3.29
CA HIS A 167 11.21 9.76 4.17
C HIS A 167 11.41 8.38 3.54
N LEU A 168 11.13 8.23 2.24
CA LEU A 168 11.37 6.99 1.52
C LEU A 168 12.87 6.64 1.48
N ALA A 169 13.73 7.62 1.18
CA ALA A 169 15.17 7.42 1.15
C ALA A 169 15.73 7.02 2.53
N HIS A 170 15.28 7.68 3.60
CA HIS A 170 15.64 7.32 4.98
C HIS A 170 15.19 5.91 5.34
N PHE A 171 13.95 5.54 5.00
CA PHE A 171 13.42 4.20 5.24
C PHE A 171 14.25 3.14 4.51
N VAL A 172 14.56 3.35 3.23
CA VAL A 172 15.37 2.43 2.42
C VAL A 172 16.80 2.34 2.94
N ASN A 173 17.43 3.46 3.29
CA ASN A 173 18.78 3.46 3.84
C ASN A 173 18.84 2.75 5.20
N ALA A 174 17.88 3.00 6.09
CA ALA A 174 17.78 2.31 7.38
C ALA A 174 17.55 0.80 7.20
N PHE A 175 16.73 0.38 6.24
CA PHE A 175 16.57 -1.03 5.90
C PHE A 175 17.91 -1.67 5.49
N GLN A 176 18.64 -0.99 4.60
CA GLN A 176 19.89 -1.48 4.03
C GLN A 176 21.04 -1.60 5.03
N THR A 177 21.00 -0.92 6.19
CA THR A 177 21.99 -1.12 7.26
C THR A 177 21.92 -2.53 7.87
N VAL A 178 20.81 -3.24 7.66
CA VAL A 178 20.55 -4.57 8.24
C VAL A 178 20.52 -5.65 7.18
N ALA A 179 20.00 -5.35 5.98
CA ALA A 179 19.94 -6.26 4.85
C ALA A 179 20.09 -5.47 3.53
N PRO A 180 21.29 -5.46 2.91
CA PRO A 180 21.52 -4.76 1.65
C PRO A 180 20.52 -5.17 0.56
N LEU A 181 19.99 -4.19 -0.15
CA LEU A 181 19.16 -4.41 -1.34
C LEU A 181 20.06 -4.52 -2.56
N THR A 182 19.70 -5.42 -3.46
CA THR A 182 20.36 -5.54 -4.76
C THR A 182 20.03 -4.33 -5.65
N ILE A 183 20.86 -4.07 -6.66
CA ILE A 183 20.60 -3.09 -7.73
C ILE A 183 19.21 -3.33 -8.32
N GLY A 184 18.90 -4.59 -8.61
CA GLY A 184 17.60 -5.01 -9.12
C GLY A 184 16.45 -4.74 -8.15
N GLU A 185 16.63 -4.84 -6.84
CA GLU A 185 15.59 -4.48 -5.87
C GLU A 185 15.39 -2.97 -5.76
N LEU A 186 16.45 -2.16 -5.78
CA LEU A 186 16.33 -0.70 -5.70
C LEU A 186 15.56 -0.14 -6.91
N TRP A 187 15.85 -0.63 -8.13
CA TRP A 187 15.08 -0.27 -9.32
C TRP A 187 13.62 -0.76 -9.30
N ALA A 188 13.28 -1.70 -8.42
CA ALA A 188 11.92 -2.19 -8.28
C ALA A 188 11.09 -1.36 -7.28
N ILE A 189 11.70 -0.49 -6.47
CA ILE A 189 10.97 0.36 -5.51
C ILE A 189 9.82 1.16 -6.16
N PRO A 190 10.02 1.86 -7.31
CA PRO A 190 8.98 2.67 -7.94
C PRO A 190 7.73 1.85 -8.28
N ILE A 191 7.96 0.65 -8.82
CA ILE A 191 6.89 -0.20 -9.33
C ILE A 191 6.18 -0.95 -8.21
N MET A 192 6.91 -1.28 -7.13
CA MET A 192 6.32 -1.86 -5.92
C MET A 192 5.43 -0.86 -5.20
N LEU A 193 5.86 0.40 -5.08
CA LEU A 193 5.03 1.46 -4.49
C LEU A 193 3.74 1.66 -5.29
N ARG A 194 3.82 1.74 -6.62
CA ARG A 194 2.62 1.80 -7.49
C ARG A 194 1.68 0.61 -7.28
N LEU A 195 2.22 -0.61 -7.19
CA LEU A 195 1.42 -1.81 -6.92
C LEU A 195 0.64 -1.72 -5.61
N VAL A 196 1.29 -1.27 -4.54
CA VAL A 196 0.67 -1.13 -3.22
C VAL A 196 -0.40 -0.03 -3.23
N LEU A 197 -0.11 1.13 -3.82
CA LEU A 197 -1.09 2.22 -3.94
C LEU A 197 -2.32 1.81 -4.75
N VAL A 198 -2.14 1.08 -5.85
CA VAL A 198 -3.24 0.54 -6.65
C VAL A 198 -4.06 -0.49 -5.85
N ASP A 199 -3.41 -1.36 -5.07
CA ASP A 199 -4.13 -2.29 -4.19
C ASP A 199 -4.91 -1.55 -3.09
N ASN A 200 -4.35 -0.48 -2.52
CA ASN A 200 -5.03 0.31 -1.50
C ASN A 200 -6.25 1.03 -2.08
N LEU A 201 -6.10 1.66 -3.26
CA LEU A 201 -7.22 2.27 -3.98
C LEU A 201 -8.33 1.27 -4.31
N ARG A 202 -7.98 0.03 -4.67
CA ARG A 202 -8.97 -1.05 -4.85
C ARG A 202 -9.72 -1.33 -3.54
N ARG A 203 -9.01 -1.51 -2.42
CA ARG A 203 -9.63 -1.79 -1.11
C ARG A 203 -10.60 -0.67 -0.71
N LEU A 204 -10.17 0.58 -0.86
CA LEU A 204 -10.99 1.76 -0.60
C LEU A 204 -12.23 1.82 -1.51
N ALA A 205 -12.07 1.57 -2.81
CA ALA A 205 -13.18 1.54 -3.76
C ALA A 205 -14.19 0.42 -3.45
N GLU A 206 -13.71 -0.78 -3.09
CA GLU A 206 -14.56 -1.88 -2.66
C GLU A 206 -15.30 -1.56 -1.35
N GLN A 207 -14.65 -0.87 -0.42
CA GLN A 207 -15.28 -0.45 0.84
C GLN A 207 -16.39 0.60 0.61
N ILE A 208 -16.18 1.55 -0.32
CA ILE A 208 -17.22 2.49 -0.78
C ILE A 208 -18.43 1.73 -1.33
N LEU A 209 -18.20 0.74 -2.20
CA LEU A 209 -19.28 -0.05 -2.79
C LEU A 209 -20.03 -0.89 -1.75
N ARG A 210 -19.33 -1.51 -0.80
CA ARG A 210 -19.97 -2.25 0.31
C ARG A 210 -20.85 -1.32 1.15
N ALA A 211 -20.36 -0.12 1.46
CA ALA A 211 -21.15 0.86 2.20
C ALA A 211 -22.41 1.27 1.41
N ARG A 212 -22.31 1.45 0.09
CA ARG A 212 -23.47 1.70 -0.78
C ARG A 212 -24.47 0.53 -0.73
N ASP A 213 -23.99 -0.70 -0.88
CA ASP A 213 -24.85 -1.90 -0.84
C ASP A 213 -25.59 -2.00 0.52
N HIS A 214 -24.91 -1.68 1.63
CA HIS A 214 -25.53 -1.62 2.95
C HIS A 214 -26.63 -0.55 3.03
N ARG A 215 -26.41 0.65 2.49
CA ARG A 215 -27.42 1.72 2.47
C ARG A 215 -28.64 1.34 1.63
N GLN A 216 -28.43 0.76 0.45
CA GLN A 216 -29.52 0.28 -0.40
C GLN A 216 -30.35 -0.80 0.30
N ASN A 217 -29.67 -1.76 0.95
CA ASN A 217 -30.34 -2.80 1.73
C ASN A 217 -31.15 -2.21 2.90
N ALA A 218 -30.65 -1.16 3.56
CA ALA A 218 -31.36 -0.46 4.63
C ALA A 218 -32.64 0.23 4.11
N ALA A 219 -32.54 0.91 2.97
CA ALA A 219 -33.70 1.56 2.34
C ALA A 219 -34.77 0.55 1.88
N GLU A 220 -34.36 -0.56 1.25
CA GLU A 220 -35.27 -1.65 0.86
C GLU A 220 -35.94 -2.30 2.08
N TRP A 221 -35.20 -2.46 3.18
CA TRP A 221 -35.77 -2.97 4.44
C TRP A 221 -36.77 -2.00 5.05
N ALA A 222 -36.43 -0.71 5.12
CA ALA A 222 -37.29 0.33 5.65
C ALA A 222 -38.61 0.47 4.84
N GLY A 223 -38.52 0.41 3.50
CA GLY A 223 -39.71 0.39 2.63
C GLY A 223 -40.63 -0.80 2.90
N ARG A 224 -40.07 -2.00 3.13
CA ARG A 224 -40.86 -3.18 3.53
C ARG A 224 -41.49 -3.03 4.90
N PHE A 225 -40.82 -2.36 5.84
CA PHE A 225 -41.36 -2.10 7.17
C PHE A 225 -42.61 -1.21 7.11
N LEU A 226 -42.63 -0.16 6.28
CA LEU A 226 -43.81 0.69 6.08
C LEU A 226 -44.96 -0.02 5.37
N ALA A 227 -44.66 -0.95 4.46
CA ALA A 227 -45.69 -1.73 3.75
C ALA A 227 -46.47 -2.68 4.68
N VAL A 228 -46.01 -2.90 5.92
CA VAL A 228 -46.73 -3.68 6.92
C VAL A 228 -47.80 -2.82 7.60
N ALA A 229 -49.06 -3.19 7.43
CA ALA A 229 -50.21 -2.50 8.03
C ALA A 229 -50.06 -2.31 9.55
N PRO A 230 -50.52 -1.16 10.11
CA PRO A 230 -50.48 -0.91 11.54
C PRO A 230 -51.20 -2.02 12.32
N GLY A 231 -50.48 -2.67 13.24
CA GLY A 231 -51.01 -3.76 14.08
C GLY A 231 -50.50 -5.17 13.73
N ARG A 232 -49.78 -5.35 12.62
CA ARG A 232 -49.03 -6.60 12.38
C ARG A 232 -47.64 -6.54 13.00
N PRO A 233 -47.08 -7.66 13.50
CA PRO A 233 -45.70 -7.70 13.95
C PRO A 233 -44.80 -7.28 12.79
N ALA A 234 -43.85 -6.39 13.07
CA ALA A 234 -42.82 -6.00 12.12
C ALA A 234 -42.18 -7.26 11.50
N PRO A 235 -41.67 -7.21 10.25
CA PRO A 235 -40.90 -8.32 9.71
C PRO A 235 -39.64 -8.49 10.57
N LEU A 236 -39.71 -9.39 11.54
CA LEU A 236 -38.68 -9.65 12.55
C LEU A 236 -37.44 -10.34 11.96
N ALA A 237 -37.51 -10.77 10.70
CA ALA A 237 -36.33 -11.15 9.95
C ALA A 237 -35.57 -9.88 9.58
N LEU A 238 -34.58 -9.52 10.41
CA LEU A 238 -33.45 -8.68 9.98
C LEU A 238 -33.03 -9.15 8.57
N PRO A 239 -32.79 -8.24 7.63
CA PRO A 239 -32.23 -8.66 6.36
C PRO A 239 -30.92 -9.37 6.71
N SER A 240 -30.75 -10.60 6.26
CA SER A 240 -29.40 -11.18 6.21
C SER A 240 -28.55 -10.16 5.46
N PRO A 241 -27.38 -9.73 5.98
CA PRO A 241 -26.50 -8.85 5.22
C PRO A 241 -26.22 -9.58 3.91
N VAL A 242 -26.94 -9.18 2.86
CA VAL A 242 -26.97 -9.91 1.61
C VAL A 242 -25.56 -9.84 1.06
N VAL A 243 -24.98 -11.03 0.89
CA VAL A 243 -23.74 -11.27 0.17
C VAL A 243 -23.76 -10.42 -1.09
N ALA A 244 -22.79 -9.50 -1.16
CA ALA A 244 -22.42 -8.69 -2.29
C ALA A 244 -23.07 -9.13 -3.62
N ARG A 245 -23.93 -8.29 -4.22
CA ARG A 245 -24.40 -8.47 -5.62
C ARG A 245 -23.24 -8.36 -6.64
N SER A 246 -22.01 -8.17 -6.16
CA SER A 246 -20.79 -7.94 -6.92
C SER A 246 -19.90 -9.20 -7.02
N GLY A 247 -20.45 -10.31 -7.54
CA GLY A 247 -19.73 -11.27 -8.39
C GLY A 247 -18.46 -12.02 -7.91
N ASP A 248 -17.93 -11.80 -6.70
CA ASP A 248 -16.82 -12.56 -6.15
C ASP A 248 -17.28 -13.50 -5.02
N ARG A 249 -17.20 -14.80 -5.32
CA ARG A 249 -17.49 -15.92 -4.41
C ARG A 249 -16.33 -16.16 -3.44
N ALA A 250 -16.02 -15.20 -2.59
CA ALA A 250 -15.22 -15.41 -1.39
C ALA A 250 -15.78 -14.45 -0.34
N THR A 251 -16.59 -14.84 0.65
CA THR A 251 -16.59 -16.03 1.49
C THR A 251 -18.03 -16.36 1.90
N THR A 252 -18.62 -17.40 1.30
CA THR A 252 -19.85 -18.01 1.81
C THR A 252 -19.50 -19.02 2.89
N ALA A 253 -19.32 -18.56 4.12
CA ALA A 253 -19.40 -19.35 5.34
C ALA A 253 -19.36 -18.42 6.56
N GLY A 254 -20.51 -18.09 7.17
CA GLY A 254 -20.53 -17.60 8.55
C GLY A 254 -21.35 -16.37 8.93
N SER A 255 -22.28 -15.84 8.11
CA SER A 255 -23.12 -14.70 8.53
C SER A 255 -24.47 -15.12 9.11
N ALA A 256 -24.43 -15.89 10.19
CA ALA A 256 -25.51 -15.95 11.17
C ALA A 256 -25.01 -15.26 12.45
N GLN A 257 -25.70 -14.21 12.92
CA GLN A 257 -25.49 -13.49 14.21
C GLN A 257 -24.35 -12.45 14.30
N GLY A 258 -24.17 -11.59 13.29
CA GLY A 258 -23.31 -10.40 13.36
C GLY A 258 -24.02 -9.10 13.74
N VAL A 259 -23.26 -8.11 14.24
CA VAL A 259 -23.71 -6.70 14.37
C VAL A 259 -24.04 -6.15 12.97
N LEU A 260 -25.12 -5.36 12.84
CA LEU A 260 -25.43 -4.66 11.59
C LEU A 260 -24.29 -3.71 11.20
N PRO A 261 -23.92 -3.61 9.90
CA PRO A 261 -22.89 -2.66 9.47
C PRO A 261 -23.26 -1.21 9.81
N ASP A 262 -22.28 -0.39 10.21
CA ASP A 262 -22.50 1.01 10.58
C ASP A 262 -23.23 1.80 9.49
N SER A 263 -22.81 1.63 8.23
CA SER A 263 -23.46 2.24 7.05
C SER A 263 -24.93 1.84 6.87
N PHE A 264 -25.33 0.64 7.27
CA PHE A 264 -26.74 0.21 7.28
C PHE A 264 -27.51 0.94 8.39
N VAL A 265 -26.94 0.97 9.60
CA VAL A 265 -27.56 1.59 10.77
C VAL A 265 -27.72 3.10 10.57
N VAL A 266 -26.71 3.79 10.06
CA VAL A 266 -26.76 5.23 9.78
C VAL A 266 -27.85 5.55 8.76
N GLN A 267 -27.92 4.79 7.65
CA GLN A 267 -28.97 5.00 6.65
C GLN A 267 -30.38 4.77 7.23
N LEU A 268 -30.51 3.77 8.10
CA LEU A 268 -31.78 3.49 8.76
C LEU A 268 -32.18 4.62 9.71
N LEU A 269 -31.22 5.16 10.47
CA LEU A 269 -31.43 6.31 11.36
C LEU A 269 -31.83 7.57 10.58
N GLU A 270 -31.12 7.89 9.49
CA GLU A 270 -31.45 9.02 8.61
C GLU A 270 -32.87 8.90 8.06
N TRP A 271 -33.21 7.73 7.52
CA TRP A 271 -34.56 7.47 7.00
C TRP A 271 -35.64 7.55 8.10
N MET A 272 -35.39 7.00 9.29
CA MET A 272 -36.34 7.09 10.41
C MET A 272 -36.55 8.54 10.86
N HIS A 273 -35.50 9.37 10.82
CA HIS A 273 -35.59 10.79 11.14
C HIS A 273 -36.45 11.56 10.11
N GLU A 274 -36.32 11.24 8.82
CA GLU A 274 -37.10 11.85 7.73
C GLU A 274 -38.61 11.55 7.82
N GLN A 275 -39.01 10.41 8.38
CA GLN A 275 -40.42 9.99 8.49
C GLN A 275 -41.12 10.50 9.77
N GLY A 276 -40.38 11.10 10.71
CA GLY A 276 -40.92 11.71 11.93
C GLY A 276 -41.64 10.73 12.88
N ALA A 277 -42.76 11.17 13.49
CA ALA A 277 -43.45 10.44 14.56
C ALA A 277 -44.08 9.09 14.14
N ALA A 278 -44.14 8.79 12.83
CA ALA A 278 -44.72 7.56 12.32
C ALA A 278 -43.87 6.30 12.61
N VAL A 279 -42.62 6.45 13.09
CA VAL A 279 -41.64 5.35 13.19
C VAL A 279 -41.02 5.20 14.59
N THR A 280 -41.64 5.76 15.64
CA THR A 280 -41.12 5.68 17.04
C THR A 280 -40.79 4.25 17.49
N ARG A 281 -41.64 3.27 17.14
CA ARG A 281 -41.38 1.84 17.45
C ARG A 281 -40.13 1.28 16.76
N GLY A 282 -39.78 1.79 15.58
CA GLY A 282 -38.59 1.38 14.85
C GLY A 282 -37.31 1.91 15.50
N LEU A 283 -37.35 3.15 16.00
CA LEU A 283 -36.25 3.75 16.77
C LEU A 283 -36.01 3.01 18.09
N GLU A 284 -37.07 2.74 18.86
CA GLU A 284 -36.99 1.97 20.11
C GLU A 284 -36.40 0.56 19.89
N TRP A 285 -36.81 -0.11 18.80
CA TRP A 285 -36.24 -1.39 18.41
C TRP A 285 -34.75 -1.28 18.07
N LEU A 286 -34.35 -0.27 17.29
CA LEU A 286 -32.96 -0.09 16.88
C LEU A 286 -32.07 0.24 18.08
N GLU A 287 -32.53 1.11 18.98
CA GLU A 287 -31.85 1.39 20.25
C GLU A 287 -31.70 0.14 21.11
N THR A 288 -32.74 -0.69 21.20
CA THR A 288 -32.71 -1.95 21.94
C THR A 288 -31.72 -2.93 21.31
N TYR A 289 -31.66 -3.00 19.98
CA TYR A 289 -30.70 -3.82 19.24
C TYR A 289 -29.26 -3.36 19.49
N LEU A 290 -28.99 -2.05 19.41
CA LEU A 290 -27.64 -1.49 19.63
C LEU A 290 -27.20 -1.67 21.09
N LYS A 291 -28.11 -1.47 22.06
CA LYS A 291 -27.84 -1.71 23.49
C LYS A 291 -27.42 -3.14 23.78
N ARG A 292 -27.98 -4.14 23.07
CA ARG A 292 -27.55 -5.55 23.20
C ARG A 292 -26.07 -5.76 22.86
N TRP A 293 -25.53 -4.91 21.98
CA TRP A 293 -24.12 -4.92 21.59
C TRP A 293 -23.28 -3.86 22.31
N ASN A 294 -23.83 -3.21 23.34
CA ASN A 294 -23.19 -2.12 24.07
C ASN A 294 -22.78 -0.94 23.16
N LEU A 295 -23.60 -0.65 22.14
CA LEU A 295 -23.40 0.45 21.19
C LEU A 295 -24.47 1.53 21.37
N THR A 296 -24.10 2.76 21.07
CA THR A 296 -25.01 3.91 20.98
C THR A 296 -25.14 4.38 19.54
N THR A 297 -26.22 5.08 19.22
CA THR A 297 -26.44 5.69 17.90
C THR A 297 -25.33 6.67 17.53
N ASP A 298 -24.93 7.52 18.48
CA ASP A 298 -23.86 8.51 18.29
C ASP A 298 -22.52 7.86 17.99
N GLU A 299 -22.21 6.74 18.66
CA GLU A 299 -20.96 6.00 18.42
C GLU A 299 -20.93 5.39 17.01
N VAL A 300 -22.05 4.84 16.54
CA VAL A 300 -22.16 4.28 15.18
C VAL A 300 -22.05 5.39 14.12
N LEU A 301 -22.72 6.53 14.33
CA LEU A 301 -22.64 7.68 13.43
C LEU A 301 -21.21 8.26 13.38
N ARG A 302 -20.56 8.37 14.54
CA ARG A 302 -19.18 8.85 14.66
C ARG A 302 -18.22 7.91 13.92
N ARG A 303 -18.34 6.59 14.08
CA ARG A 303 -17.51 5.60 13.37
C ARG A 303 -17.70 5.64 11.86
N GLU A 304 -18.93 5.73 11.38
CA GLU A 304 -19.23 5.84 9.94
C GLU A 304 -18.60 7.10 9.34
N ARG A 305 -18.78 8.27 9.98
CA ARG A 305 -18.19 9.54 9.51
C ARG A 305 -16.66 9.52 9.56
N GLN A 306 -16.08 8.99 10.65
CA GLN A 306 -14.64 8.84 10.79
C GLN A 306 -14.07 7.93 9.69
N ARG A 307 -14.75 6.84 9.34
CA ARG A 307 -14.34 5.95 8.25
C ARG A 307 -14.35 6.66 6.90
N GLN A 308 -15.43 7.38 6.57
CA GLN A 308 -15.53 8.15 5.31
C GLN A 308 -14.45 9.23 5.20
N ALA A 309 -14.24 10.02 6.27
CA ALA A 309 -13.21 11.04 6.30
C ALA A 309 -11.81 10.44 6.13
N ALA A 310 -11.52 9.35 6.82
CA ALA A 310 -10.24 8.66 6.70
C ALA A 310 -10.05 8.09 5.28
N ASN A 311 -11.09 7.51 4.68
CA ASN A 311 -11.03 7.03 3.29
C ASN A 311 -10.74 8.16 2.32
N GLN A 312 -11.42 9.30 2.45
CA GLN A 312 -11.18 10.47 1.60
C GLN A 312 -9.71 10.92 1.68
N ILE A 313 -9.14 10.98 2.89
CA ILE A 313 -7.73 11.32 3.10
C ILE A 313 -6.81 10.29 2.41
N SER A 314 -7.01 8.99 2.63
CA SER A 314 -6.13 7.98 2.02
C SER A 314 -6.24 7.93 0.50
N ILE A 315 -7.43 8.15 -0.09
CA ILE A 315 -7.58 8.26 -1.54
C ILE A 315 -6.80 9.49 -2.03
N GLY A 316 -6.92 10.64 -1.34
CA GLY A 316 -6.13 11.84 -1.62
C GLY A 316 -4.63 11.59 -1.58
N ASN A 317 -4.15 10.95 -0.53
CA ASN A 317 -2.74 10.58 -0.37
C ASN A 317 -2.29 9.62 -1.48
N CYS A 318 -3.07 8.58 -1.81
CA CYS A 318 -2.75 7.67 -2.90
C CYS A 318 -2.59 8.42 -4.23
N VAL A 319 -3.53 9.31 -4.55
CA VAL A 319 -3.51 10.09 -5.80
C VAL A 319 -2.30 11.02 -5.86
N THR A 320 -2.02 11.76 -4.78
CA THR A 320 -0.85 12.64 -4.69
C THR A 320 0.45 11.86 -4.81
N SER A 321 0.54 10.71 -4.14
CA SER A 321 1.71 9.83 -4.17
C SER A 321 1.93 9.19 -5.54
N LEU A 322 0.86 8.82 -6.26
CA LEU A 322 0.99 8.35 -7.65
C LEU A 322 1.56 9.45 -8.56
N ARG A 323 1.09 10.70 -8.42
CA ARG A 323 1.66 11.84 -9.16
C ARG A 323 3.14 12.05 -8.81
N LEU A 324 3.49 11.97 -7.52
CA LEU A 324 4.89 12.08 -7.07
C LEU A 324 5.75 10.99 -7.72
N LEU A 325 5.31 9.72 -7.68
CA LEU A 325 6.05 8.60 -8.26
C LEU A 325 6.34 8.76 -9.76
N SER A 326 5.50 9.46 -10.51
CA SER A 326 5.73 9.75 -11.94
C SER A 326 6.59 11.01 -12.16
N ALA A 327 6.71 11.89 -11.16
CA ALA A 327 7.53 13.10 -11.23
C ALA A 327 8.97 12.94 -10.68
N LEU A 328 9.22 11.92 -9.86
CA LEU A 328 10.53 11.69 -9.23
C LEU A 328 11.64 11.34 -10.24
N ASP A 329 12.83 11.92 -10.01
CA ASP A 329 14.07 11.51 -10.68
C ASP A 329 14.59 10.21 -10.05
N TRP A 330 14.11 9.08 -10.58
CA TRP A 330 14.51 7.76 -10.13
C TRP A 330 16.01 7.45 -10.29
N PRO A 331 16.68 7.86 -11.38
CA PRO A 331 18.14 7.85 -11.44
C PRO A 331 18.82 8.51 -10.24
N ALA A 332 18.42 9.73 -9.88
CA ALA A 332 18.99 10.44 -8.73
C ALA A 332 18.67 9.74 -7.40
N PHE A 333 17.43 9.27 -7.22
CA PHE A 333 17.02 8.49 -6.04
C PHE A 333 17.86 7.22 -5.90
N PHE A 334 18.07 6.48 -7.00
CA PHE A 334 18.87 5.26 -7.02
C PHE A 334 20.31 5.55 -6.61
N GLU A 335 20.94 6.58 -7.18
CA GLU A 335 22.33 6.90 -6.86
C GLU A 335 22.53 7.34 -5.40
N ARG A 336 21.51 7.98 -4.81
CA ARG A 336 21.53 8.39 -3.41
C ARG A 336 21.34 7.23 -2.43
N THR A 337 20.71 6.13 -2.85
CA THR A 337 20.35 5.00 -1.98
C THR A 337 21.13 3.73 -2.27
N SER A 338 21.81 3.64 -3.42
CA SER A 338 22.56 2.45 -3.81
C SER A 338 23.89 2.33 -3.06
N LEU A 339 24.00 1.26 -2.27
CA LEU A 339 25.22 0.87 -1.59
C LEU A 339 26.36 0.48 -2.55
N VAL A 340 26.02 -0.03 -3.74
CA VAL A 340 26.98 -0.33 -4.80
C VAL A 340 27.48 0.95 -5.46
N GLU A 341 26.58 1.90 -5.75
CA GLU A 341 26.98 3.22 -6.28
C GLU A 341 27.93 3.93 -5.31
N ALA A 342 27.60 3.94 -4.01
CA ALA A 342 28.46 4.53 -2.98
C ALA A 342 29.88 3.94 -3.00
N ARG A 343 30.01 2.61 -3.09
CA ARG A 343 31.31 1.93 -3.18
C ARG A 343 32.07 2.26 -4.46
N LEU A 344 31.39 2.24 -5.61
CA LEU A 344 32.05 2.54 -6.89
C LEU A 344 32.57 3.98 -6.97
N ARG A 345 31.98 4.91 -6.21
CA ARG A 345 32.49 6.29 -6.07
C ARG A 345 33.78 6.40 -5.28
N ASP A 346 34.15 5.37 -4.50
CA ASP A 346 35.45 5.27 -3.83
C ASP A 346 36.58 4.85 -4.79
N ASP A 347 36.35 4.92 -6.12
CA ASP A 347 37.37 4.75 -7.16
C ASP A 347 38.61 5.62 -6.87
N PRO A 348 39.80 5.01 -6.67
CA PRO A 348 41.02 5.73 -6.34
C PRO A 348 41.45 6.76 -7.39
N ALA A 349 41.09 6.52 -8.66
CA ALA A 349 41.38 7.47 -9.74
C ALA A 349 40.39 8.64 -9.78
N GLY A 350 39.27 8.56 -9.04
CA GLY A 350 38.19 9.53 -9.03
C GLY A 350 37.42 9.62 -10.36
N VAL A 351 37.71 8.75 -11.32
CA VAL A 351 37.16 8.84 -12.68
C VAL A 351 35.69 8.46 -12.68
N TYR A 352 35.30 7.45 -11.90
CA TYR A 352 33.93 6.96 -11.81
C TYR A 352 32.91 8.07 -11.49
N SER A 353 33.21 8.89 -10.47
CA SER A 353 32.31 9.95 -9.98
C SER A 353 32.07 11.08 -10.99
N HIS A 354 32.95 11.24 -11.98
CA HIS A 354 32.82 12.23 -13.04
C HIS A 354 32.16 11.68 -14.32
N GLN A 355 31.83 10.39 -14.36
CA GLN A 355 31.17 9.79 -15.52
C GLN A 355 29.68 10.15 -15.57
N ASP A 356 29.13 10.17 -16.79
CA ASP A 356 27.70 10.29 -16.99
C ASP A 356 26.95 9.06 -16.43
N PHE A 357 25.63 9.23 -16.23
CA PHE A 357 24.77 8.19 -15.67
C PHE A 357 24.81 6.88 -16.47
N SER A 358 24.83 6.94 -17.80
CA SER A 358 24.80 5.75 -18.66
C SER A 358 26.08 4.91 -18.54
N THR A 359 27.22 5.59 -18.42
CA THR A 359 28.51 4.95 -18.19
C THR A 359 28.54 4.31 -16.80
N ARG A 360 28.12 5.03 -15.75
CA ARG A 360 28.01 4.45 -14.39
C ARG A 360 27.04 3.28 -14.34
N ASP A 361 25.93 3.35 -15.07
CA ASP A 361 24.97 2.25 -15.16
C ASP A 361 25.58 0.99 -15.77
N ARG A 362 26.40 1.15 -16.82
CA ARG A 362 27.13 0.03 -17.42
C ARG A 362 28.05 -0.67 -16.41
N TYR A 363 28.74 0.07 -15.55
CA TYR A 363 29.57 -0.52 -14.49
C TYR A 363 28.71 -1.34 -13.51
N ARG A 364 27.57 -0.79 -13.08
CA ARG A 364 26.63 -1.46 -12.18
C ARG A 364 26.04 -2.73 -12.81
N GLN A 365 25.72 -2.71 -14.10
CA GLN A 365 25.29 -3.91 -14.84
C GLN A 365 26.37 -4.99 -14.89
N ILE A 366 27.66 -4.63 -14.99
CA ILE A 366 28.76 -5.58 -14.91
C ILE A 366 28.89 -6.16 -13.51
N VAL A 367 28.74 -5.34 -12.45
CA VAL A 367 28.71 -5.81 -11.06
C VAL A 367 27.59 -6.85 -10.86
N GLU A 368 26.37 -6.56 -11.30
CA GLU A 368 25.23 -7.48 -11.24
C GLU A 368 25.48 -8.78 -12.03
N LYS A 369 26.14 -8.68 -13.19
CA LYS A 369 26.49 -9.86 -13.99
C LYS A 369 27.54 -10.74 -13.30
N LEU A 370 28.54 -10.12 -12.66
CA LEU A 370 29.61 -10.81 -11.96
C LEU A 370 29.09 -11.50 -10.69
N SER A 371 28.25 -10.82 -9.89
CA SER A 371 27.66 -11.41 -8.67
C SER A 371 26.81 -12.64 -8.98
N ARG A 372 26.01 -12.60 -10.05
CA ARG A 372 25.23 -13.78 -10.50
C ARG A 372 26.06 -14.99 -10.90
N GLY A 373 27.31 -14.76 -11.32
CA GLY A 373 28.25 -15.80 -11.72
C GLY A 373 29.22 -16.23 -10.62
N SER A 374 29.17 -15.60 -9.44
CA SER A 374 30.09 -15.86 -8.32
C SER A 374 29.34 -16.31 -7.06
N GLN A 375 30.10 -16.53 -5.97
CA GLN A 375 29.54 -16.72 -4.63
C GLN A 375 29.45 -15.39 -3.86
N ASP A 376 29.83 -14.29 -4.51
CA ASP A 376 29.92 -12.97 -3.88
C ASP A 376 28.65 -12.16 -4.17
N ASP A 377 28.23 -11.34 -3.21
CA ASP A 377 27.15 -10.39 -3.44
C ASP A 377 27.61 -9.16 -4.24
N GLU A 378 26.65 -8.32 -4.68
CA GLU A 378 26.95 -7.14 -5.52
C GLU A 378 27.85 -6.12 -4.80
N ASN A 379 27.75 -6.00 -3.48
CA ASN A 379 28.59 -5.09 -2.70
C ASN A 379 30.02 -5.65 -2.61
N GLU A 380 30.16 -6.95 -2.36
CA GLU A 380 31.47 -7.62 -2.32
C GLU A 380 32.19 -7.57 -3.67
N VAL A 381 31.45 -7.72 -4.78
CA VAL A 381 32.01 -7.55 -6.13
C VAL A 381 32.50 -6.11 -6.35
N ALA A 382 31.73 -5.11 -5.92
CA ALA A 382 32.14 -3.70 -6.01
C ALA A 382 33.38 -3.42 -5.16
N ASP A 383 33.41 -3.89 -3.91
CA ASP A 383 34.56 -3.74 -3.00
C ASP A 383 35.82 -4.39 -3.57
N LYS A 384 35.71 -5.58 -4.18
CA LYS A 384 36.83 -6.25 -4.88
C LYS A 384 37.29 -5.45 -6.11
N ALA A 385 36.37 -4.90 -6.89
CA ALA A 385 36.73 -4.09 -8.06
C ALA A 385 37.51 -2.83 -7.65
N ILE A 386 37.06 -2.11 -6.63
CA ILE A 386 37.76 -0.94 -6.07
C ILE A 386 39.11 -1.35 -5.46
N GLY A 387 39.14 -2.45 -4.70
CA GLY A 387 40.38 -2.98 -4.12
C GLY A 387 41.43 -3.38 -5.16
N LEU A 388 41.02 -3.88 -6.33
CA LEU A 388 41.92 -4.15 -7.47
C LEU A 388 42.41 -2.86 -8.15
N ALA A 389 41.53 -1.86 -8.31
CA ALA A 389 41.90 -0.56 -8.86
C ALA A 389 42.87 0.23 -7.96
N ALA A 390 42.82 0.01 -6.64
CA ALA A 390 43.71 0.63 -5.66
C ALA A 390 45.12 0.03 -5.62
N ARG A 391 45.34 -1.13 -6.26
CA ARG A 391 46.67 -1.75 -6.28
C ARG A 391 47.61 -0.94 -7.16
N PRO A 392 48.85 -0.67 -6.73
CA PRO A 392 49.85 -0.09 -7.59
C PRO A 392 50.02 -0.98 -8.83
N VAL A 393 49.94 -0.37 -10.01
CA VAL A 393 50.30 -1.06 -11.24
C VAL A 393 51.80 -1.30 -11.17
N ASP A 394 52.23 -2.53 -10.88
CA ASP A 394 53.62 -2.94 -11.07
C ASP A 394 53.98 -2.60 -12.51
N GLY A 395 55.03 -1.80 -12.70
CA GLY A 395 55.41 -1.11 -13.94
C GLY A 395 55.81 -2.00 -15.13
N GLY A 396 55.11 -3.09 -15.38
CA GLY A 396 55.23 -3.93 -16.56
C GLY A 396 54.25 -3.50 -17.65
N ARG A 397 54.66 -2.53 -18.48
CA ARG A 397 54.11 -2.20 -19.82
C ARG A 397 52.61 -2.51 -20.04
N LEU A 398 51.75 -1.56 -19.71
CA LEU A 398 50.47 -1.41 -20.42
C LEU A 398 50.67 -0.38 -21.53
N ALA A 399 50.80 -0.86 -22.76
CA ALA A 399 50.80 -0.02 -23.95
C ALA A 399 49.48 0.77 -24.00
N PRO A 400 49.51 2.08 -24.29
CA PRO A 400 48.32 2.89 -24.32
C PRO A 400 47.47 2.45 -25.53
N ARG A 401 46.29 1.86 -25.28
CA ARG A 401 45.25 1.75 -26.31
C ARG A 401 44.58 3.11 -26.45
N VAL A 402 45.28 4.04 -27.09
CA VAL A 402 44.65 5.20 -27.73
C VAL A 402 44.02 4.69 -29.01
N GLY A 403 42.72 4.93 -29.18
CA GLY A 403 42.05 4.71 -30.45
C GLY A 403 42.65 5.64 -31.50
N GLU A 404 43.50 5.11 -32.37
CA GLU A 404 43.84 5.77 -33.63
C GLU A 404 42.61 5.70 -34.54
N GLY A 405 41.87 6.81 -34.55
CA GLY A 405 40.93 7.13 -35.61
C GLY A 405 41.68 7.14 -36.93
N ASN A 406 41.32 6.21 -37.80
CA ASN A 406 41.82 6.08 -39.15
C ASN A 406 41.41 7.31 -39.98
N ALA A 407 42.30 8.29 -40.09
CA ALA A 407 42.15 9.39 -41.03
C ALA A 407 43.52 9.64 -41.70
N THR A 408 43.76 8.97 -42.84
CA THR A 408 44.52 9.51 -43.99
C THR A 408 44.72 8.45 -45.08
N ARG A 409 43.89 8.50 -46.13
CA ARG A 409 44.22 8.18 -47.54
C ARG A 409 43.16 8.88 -48.39
N GLY A 410 43.42 9.71 -49.38
CA GLY A 410 44.65 10.23 -49.98
C GLY A 410 44.19 11.08 -51.17
N ALA A 411 44.82 12.25 -51.36
CA ALA A 411 44.66 13.03 -52.57
C ALA A 411 45.61 12.50 -53.64
N SER A 412 45.08 12.16 -54.80
CA SER A 412 45.69 12.30 -56.13
C SER A 412 44.56 12.28 -57.15
#